data_AF-A0AAN4YVL1-F1
#
_entry.id   AF-A0AAN4YVL1-F1
#
_cell.length_a   1.000
_cell.length_b   1.000
_cell.length_c   1.000
_cell.angle_alpha   90.00
_cell.angle_beta   90.00
_cell.angle_gamma   90.00
#
_symmetry.space_group_name_H-M   'P 1'
#
loop_
_entity.id
_entity.type
_entity.pdbx_description
1 polymer ?
#
loop_
_entity_poly.entity_id
_entity_poly.type
_entity_poly.pdbx_seq_one_letter_code
_entity_poly.pdbx_strand_id
1 'polypeptide(L)'
;MSKFSYNDALRHRERRRAFNVSELKRLAALAVQQKEDDIAGFEKLAEGGFNRSFKITMRDGFQFVARIPYPVTEPKFLVVASEVATIDFLRSHGIPVPKIFGYSAVADNPAGTEYIFMELVQGQNLGDIWFTLSEQERITLVMKLVQLETRLFGLQFPASGSLYYYDDLPAHDYPAIVPSPSSTRRFCIGPDTSLGLWYGKRLNLSVERGPCKYASG
;
A
#
# COMPACT_ATOMS: atom_id res chain seq x y z
N MET A 1 4.55 39.91 -0.08
CA MET A 1 5.87 39.28 -0.33
C MET A 1 5.69 37.77 -0.38
N SER A 2 5.42 37.21 -1.56
CA SER A 2 5.24 35.78 -1.77
C SER A 2 6.50 35.19 -2.40
N LYS A 3 7.15 34.26 -1.69
CA LYS A 3 8.26 33.45 -2.22
C LYS A 3 7.92 31.96 -1.98
N PHE A 4 6.90 31.48 -2.68
CA PHE A 4 6.74 30.04 -2.95
C PHE A 4 7.25 29.78 -4.36
N SER A 5 8.57 29.65 -4.50
CA SER A 5 9.16 29.05 -5.69
C SER A 5 8.93 27.54 -5.60
N TYR A 6 7.75 27.10 -6.05
CA TYR A 6 7.36 25.71 -6.15
C TYR A 6 8.31 24.97 -7.10
N ASN A 7 9.20 24.15 -6.55
CA ASN A 7 10.31 23.54 -7.29
C ASN A 7 9.87 22.25 -7.99
N ASP A 8 9.00 22.40 -9.00
CA ASP A 8 8.36 21.29 -9.72
C ASP A 8 9.36 20.43 -10.52
N ALA A 9 10.41 21.06 -11.05
CA ALA A 9 11.42 20.41 -11.89
C ALA A 9 12.29 19.39 -11.10
N LEU A 10 12.63 19.71 -9.84
CA LEU A 10 13.40 18.80 -8.98
C LEU A 10 12.57 17.58 -8.59
N ARG A 11 11.28 17.79 -8.26
CA ARG A 11 10.33 16.70 -7.95
C ARG A 11 10.07 15.79 -9.15
N HIS A 12 10.00 16.33 -10.37
CA HIS A 12 9.89 15.50 -11.57
C HIS A 12 11.14 14.63 -11.81
N ARG A 13 12.34 15.11 -11.46
CA ARG A 13 13.58 14.35 -11.59
C ARG A 13 13.67 13.24 -10.53
N GLU A 14 13.29 13.54 -9.29
CA GLU A 14 13.20 12.56 -8.19
C GLU A 14 12.14 11.47 -8.44
N ARG A 15 11.09 11.77 -9.20
CA ARG A 15 10.04 10.80 -9.59
C ARG A 15 10.42 9.90 -10.77
N ARG A 16 11.52 10.14 -11.50
CA ARG A 16 11.95 9.28 -12.62
C ARG A 16 12.74 8.09 -12.11
N ARG A 17 12.04 7.05 -11.64
CA ARG A 17 12.64 5.72 -11.50
C ARG A 17 12.52 4.98 -12.84
N ALA A 18 13.64 4.50 -13.35
CA ALA A 18 13.65 3.56 -14.45
C ALA A 18 13.31 2.17 -13.90
N PHE A 19 12.44 1.45 -14.60
CA PHE A 19 12.07 0.07 -14.29
C PHE A 19 11.82 -0.67 -15.60
N ASN A 20 11.96 -1.99 -15.58
CA ASN A 20 11.76 -2.82 -16.75
C ASN A 20 10.25 -3.12 -16.91
N VAL A 21 9.62 -2.47 -17.89
CA VAL A 21 8.18 -2.61 -18.15
C VAL A 21 7.81 -4.02 -18.60
N SER A 22 8.65 -4.66 -19.43
CA SER A 22 8.40 -6.02 -19.92
C SER A 22 8.46 -7.03 -18.78
N GLU A 23 9.48 -6.95 -17.94
CA GLU A 23 9.56 -7.82 -16.76
C GLU A 23 8.45 -7.53 -15.74
N LEU A 24 8.04 -6.27 -15.57
CA LEU A 24 6.89 -5.95 -14.72
C LEU A 24 5.60 -6.60 -15.25
N LYS A 25 5.37 -6.56 -16.56
CA LYS A 25 4.24 -7.23 -17.21
C LYS A 25 4.28 -8.75 -17.01
N ARG A 26 5.45 -9.36 -17.21
CA ARG A 26 5.65 -10.79 -16.96
C ARG A 26 5.32 -11.17 -15.51
N LEU A 27 5.85 -10.43 -14.54
CA LEU A 27 5.59 -10.62 -13.12
C LEU A 27 4.10 -10.40 -12.77
N ALA A 28 3.46 -9.41 -13.41
CA ALA A 28 2.04 -9.13 -13.24
C ALA A 28 1.15 -10.29 -13.71
N ALA A 29 1.43 -10.85 -14.88
CA ALA A 29 0.72 -12.01 -15.41
C ALA A 29 0.91 -13.23 -14.50
N LEU A 30 2.13 -13.48 -14.04
CA LEU A 30 2.42 -14.58 -13.10
C LEU A 30 1.67 -14.43 -11.78
N ALA A 31 1.56 -13.22 -11.23
CA ALA A 31 0.84 -12.96 -9.99
C ALA A 31 -0.66 -13.30 -10.06
N VAL A 32 -1.24 -13.31 -11.28
CA VAL A 32 -2.63 -13.67 -11.53
C VAL A 32 -2.77 -15.02 -12.22
N GLN A 33 -1.70 -15.82 -12.26
CA GLN A 33 -1.64 -17.16 -12.86
C GLN A 33 -2.01 -17.20 -14.36
N GLN A 34 -1.62 -16.16 -15.10
CA GLN A 34 -1.81 -16.06 -16.55
C GLN A 34 -0.47 -15.87 -17.28
N LYS A 35 -0.47 -15.93 -18.62
CA LYS A 35 0.73 -15.74 -19.43
C LYS A 35 0.93 -14.28 -19.78
N GLU A 36 2.18 -13.87 -19.98
CA GLU A 36 2.51 -12.51 -20.42
C GLU A 36 1.84 -12.18 -21.76
N ASP A 37 1.79 -13.15 -22.68
CA ASP A 37 1.13 -13.01 -23.98
C ASP A 37 -0.36 -12.65 -23.86
N ASP A 38 -0.99 -12.92 -22.73
CA ASP A 38 -2.40 -12.62 -22.48
C ASP A 38 -2.62 -11.16 -22.05
N ILE A 39 -1.56 -10.36 -21.87
CA ILE A 39 -1.70 -8.93 -21.58
C ILE A 39 -2.15 -8.19 -22.85
N ALA A 40 -3.39 -7.70 -22.83
CA ALA A 40 -3.98 -6.90 -23.90
C ALA A 40 -3.71 -5.39 -23.75
N GLY A 41 -3.54 -4.89 -22.52
CA GLY A 41 -3.39 -3.47 -22.25
C GLY A 41 -2.53 -3.18 -21.04
N PHE A 42 -1.77 -2.09 -21.13
CA PHE A 42 -0.98 -1.53 -20.02
C PHE A 42 -1.00 -0.01 -20.14
N GLU A 43 -1.79 0.63 -19.29
CA GLU A 43 -2.02 2.08 -19.34
C GLU A 43 -1.77 2.71 -17.97
N LYS A 44 -1.31 3.95 -17.96
CA LYS A 44 -1.10 4.68 -16.72
C LYS A 44 -2.45 5.22 -16.21
N LEU A 45 -2.85 4.82 -15.01
CA LEU A 45 -4.09 5.29 -14.38
C LEU A 45 -3.91 6.65 -13.73
N ALA A 46 -2.87 6.76 -12.90
CA ALA A 46 -2.64 7.93 -12.07
C ALA A 46 -1.17 8.06 -11.69
N GLU A 47 -0.75 9.30 -11.46
CA GLU A 47 0.52 9.67 -10.82
C GLU A 47 0.18 10.54 -9.61
N GLY A 48 0.31 9.97 -8.42
CA GLY A 48 0.07 10.68 -7.15
C GLY A 48 1.35 11.30 -6.59
N GLY A 49 1.32 11.72 -5.32
CA GLY A 49 2.52 12.20 -4.62
C GLY A 49 3.50 11.09 -4.24
N PHE A 50 3.01 9.85 -4.09
CA PHE A 50 3.76 8.73 -3.49
C PHE A 50 3.93 7.52 -4.40
N ASN A 51 3.04 7.30 -5.38
CA ASN A 51 3.05 6.12 -6.24
C ASN A 51 2.71 6.44 -7.71
N ARG A 52 3.18 5.59 -8.64
CA ARG A 52 2.66 5.43 -10.01
C ARG A 52 1.76 4.21 -10.07
N SER A 53 0.60 4.35 -10.68
CA SER A 53 -0.34 3.24 -10.86
C SER A 53 -0.62 3.01 -12.34
N PHE A 54 -0.58 1.75 -12.76
CA PHE A 54 -0.88 1.29 -14.10
C PHE A 54 -2.05 0.32 -14.07
N LYS A 55 -3.01 0.46 -14.96
CA LYS A 55 -4.03 -0.56 -15.23
C LYS A 55 -3.44 -1.57 -16.19
N ILE A 56 -3.58 -2.84 -15.84
CA ILE A 56 -3.25 -3.97 -16.68
C ILE A 56 -4.57 -4.62 -17.09
N THR A 57 -4.73 -4.90 -18.37
CA THR A 57 -5.91 -5.56 -18.93
C THR A 57 -5.47 -6.83 -19.63
N MET A 58 -6.04 -7.96 -19.24
CA MET A 58 -5.82 -9.27 -19.85
C MET A 58 -6.79 -9.48 -21.01
N ARG A 59 -6.49 -10.42 -21.92
CA ARG A 59 -7.31 -10.75 -23.09
C ARG A 59 -8.68 -11.32 -22.73
N ASP A 60 -8.80 -11.96 -21.57
CA ASP A 60 -10.06 -12.46 -21.03
C ASP A 60 -10.94 -11.34 -20.42
N GLY A 61 -10.46 -10.09 -20.44
CA GLY A 61 -11.15 -8.93 -19.88
C GLY A 61 -10.84 -8.68 -18.40
N PHE A 62 -10.06 -9.52 -17.74
CA PHE A 62 -9.65 -9.31 -16.35
C PHE A 62 -8.75 -8.06 -16.24
N GLN A 63 -9.05 -7.20 -15.26
CA GLN A 63 -8.36 -5.93 -15.05
C GLN A 63 -7.86 -5.80 -13.62
N PHE A 64 -6.63 -5.30 -13.48
CA PHE A 64 -6.00 -5.08 -12.18
C PHE A 64 -4.99 -3.94 -12.24
N VAL A 65 -4.46 -3.56 -11.08
CA VAL A 65 -3.55 -2.42 -10.92
C VAL A 65 -2.16 -2.91 -10.56
N ALA A 66 -1.14 -2.38 -11.23
CA ALA A 66 0.24 -2.40 -10.79
C ALA A 66 0.61 -1.05 -10.21
N ARG A 67 1.02 -1.03 -8.95
CA ARG A 67 1.42 0.18 -8.23
C ARG A 67 2.90 0.14 -7.89
N ILE A 68 3.61 1.21 -8.22
CA ILE A 68 5.06 1.37 -8.02
C ILE A 68 5.29 2.57 -7.09
N PRO A 69 5.94 2.39 -5.93
CA PRO A 69 6.24 3.47 -5.01
C PRO A 69 7.37 4.38 -5.53
N TYR A 70 7.29 5.67 -5.19
CA TYR A 70 8.33 6.63 -5.55
C TYR A 70 9.59 6.49 -4.70
N PRO A 71 10.74 6.92 -5.24
CA PRO A 71 12.02 6.89 -4.51
C PRO A 71 12.05 7.62 -3.16
N VAL A 72 11.13 8.57 -2.90
CA VAL A 72 11.11 9.40 -1.68
C VAL A 72 10.59 8.66 -0.44
N THR A 73 9.90 7.53 -0.60
CA THR A 73 9.40 6.76 0.54
C THR A 73 10.51 5.88 1.10
N GLU A 74 11.15 6.30 2.20
CA GLU A 74 12.15 5.49 2.89
C GLU A 74 11.64 5.06 4.28
N PRO A 75 11.97 3.83 4.73
CA PRO A 75 12.64 2.77 3.98
C PRO A 75 11.64 2.02 3.11
N LYS A 76 11.94 1.89 1.82
CA LYS A 76 11.02 1.35 0.80
C LYS A 76 10.44 -0.01 1.16
N PHE A 77 11.31 -0.88 1.67
CA PHE A 77 10.93 -2.24 2.05
C PHE A 77 9.82 -2.22 3.09
N LEU A 78 10.00 -1.48 4.19
CA LEU A 78 9.02 -1.49 5.28
C LEU A 78 7.70 -0.85 4.86
N VAL A 79 7.74 0.23 4.07
CA VAL A 79 6.51 0.89 3.60
C VAL A 79 5.68 -0.07 2.73
N VAL A 80 6.31 -0.74 1.76
CA VAL A 80 5.61 -1.67 0.85
C VAL A 80 5.12 -2.90 1.59
N ALA A 81 5.98 -3.54 2.38
CA ALA A 81 5.62 -4.71 3.18
C ALA A 81 4.47 -4.39 4.13
N SER A 82 4.52 -3.23 4.79
CA SER A 82 3.49 -2.84 5.73
C SER A 82 2.16 -2.53 5.07
N GLU A 83 2.19 -1.85 3.93
CA GLU A 83 0.98 -1.50 3.22
C GLU A 83 0.24 -2.74 2.72
N VAL A 84 0.97 -3.71 2.15
CA VAL A 84 0.39 -4.97 1.70
C VAL A 84 -0.19 -5.76 2.87
N ALA A 85 0.56 -5.90 3.96
CA ALA A 85 0.09 -6.62 5.15
C ALA A 85 -1.15 -5.97 5.76
N THR A 86 -1.21 -4.64 5.79
CA THR A 86 -2.37 -3.90 6.30
C THR A 86 -3.61 -4.15 5.44
N ILE A 87 -3.48 -4.10 4.11
CA ILE A 87 -4.61 -4.37 3.20
C ILE A 87 -5.15 -5.79 3.42
N ASP A 88 -4.27 -6.79 3.44
CA ASP A 88 -4.71 -8.17 3.63
C ASP A 88 -5.27 -8.43 5.03
N PHE A 89 -4.70 -7.79 6.06
CA PHE A 89 -5.23 -7.84 7.43
C PHE A 89 -6.65 -7.28 7.50
N LEU A 90 -6.89 -6.09 6.95
CA LEU A 90 -8.21 -5.47 6.90
C LEU A 90 -9.21 -6.32 6.11
N ARG A 91 -8.77 -6.90 4.98
CA ARG A 91 -9.60 -7.81 4.19
C ARG A 91 -10.00 -9.05 4.97
N SER A 92 -9.08 -9.62 5.77
CA SER A 92 -9.38 -10.77 6.65
C SER A 92 -10.42 -10.46 7.73
N HIS A 93 -10.62 -9.17 8.06
CA HIS A 93 -11.66 -8.68 8.97
C HIS A 93 -12.93 -8.22 8.23
N GLY A 94 -13.02 -8.51 6.93
CA GLY A 94 -14.17 -8.19 6.06
C GLY A 94 -14.30 -6.71 5.73
N ILE A 95 -13.24 -5.92 5.88
CA ILE A 95 -13.22 -4.52 5.42
C ILE A 95 -13.07 -4.54 3.89
N PRO A 96 -13.87 -3.75 3.14
CA PRO A 96 -13.85 -3.75 1.68
C PRO A 96 -12.61 -2.99 1.16
N VAL A 97 -11.47 -3.66 1.18
CA VAL A 97 -10.20 -3.18 0.60
C VAL A 97 -9.81 -4.06 -0.60
N PRO A 98 -9.00 -3.53 -1.54
CA PRO A 98 -8.58 -4.28 -2.73
C PRO A 98 -7.90 -5.60 -2.37
N LYS A 99 -8.09 -6.65 -3.17
CA LYS A 99 -7.33 -7.89 -3.04
C LYS A 99 -5.89 -7.69 -3.53
N ILE A 100 -4.90 -8.21 -2.80
CA ILE A 100 -3.52 -8.28 -3.28
C ILE A 100 -3.33 -9.56 -4.11
N PHE A 101 -2.69 -9.42 -5.27
CA PHE A 101 -2.30 -10.54 -6.14
C PHE A 101 -0.82 -10.90 -6.00
N GLY A 102 0.02 -9.91 -5.70
CA GLY A 102 1.44 -10.12 -5.45
C GLY A 102 2.16 -8.80 -5.21
N TYR A 103 3.36 -8.83 -4.66
CA TYR A 103 4.18 -7.65 -4.44
C TYR A 103 5.67 -8.02 -4.40
N SER A 104 6.53 -7.02 -4.53
CA SER A 104 7.94 -7.09 -4.15
C SER A 104 8.29 -5.83 -3.38
N ALA A 105 8.77 -5.98 -2.15
CA ALA A 105 9.21 -4.88 -1.30
C ALA A 105 10.68 -4.49 -1.54
N VAL A 106 11.41 -5.26 -2.37
CA VAL A 106 12.80 -4.96 -2.77
C VAL A 106 12.89 -4.70 -4.27
N ALA A 107 13.82 -3.84 -4.67
CA ALA A 107 14.11 -3.56 -6.08
C ALA A 107 14.94 -4.66 -6.76
N ASP A 108 15.52 -5.57 -5.98
CA ASP A 108 16.28 -6.73 -6.46
C ASP A 108 15.31 -7.80 -6.99
N ASN A 109 14.72 -7.49 -8.13
CA ASN A 109 13.83 -8.35 -8.89
C ASN A 109 13.91 -7.95 -10.37
N PRO A 110 13.41 -8.77 -11.30
CA PRO A 110 13.52 -8.50 -12.74
C PRO A 110 12.95 -7.15 -13.22
N ALA A 111 11.95 -6.58 -12.52
CA ALA A 111 11.42 -5.26 -12.85
C ALA A 111 12.35 -4.11 -12.42
N GLY A 112 13.32 -4.35 -11.53
CA GLY A 112 14.24 -3.34 -11.01
C GLY A 112 13.58 -2.30 -10.07
N THR A 113 12.39 -2.61 -9.57
CA THR A 113 11.62 -1.72 -8.68
C THR A 113 10.70 -2.53 -7.77
N GLU A 114 10.37 -1.96 -6.61
CA GLU A 114 9.28 -2.47 -5.77
C GLU A 114 7.95 -2.29 -6.52
N TYR A 115 7.01 -3.17 -6.26
CA TYR A 115 5.68 -3.12 -6.88
C TYR A 115 4.64 -3.80 -6.01
N ILE A 116 3.38 -3.46 -6.24
CA ILE A 116 2.21 -4.13 -5.69
C ILE A 116 1.21 -4.36 -6.82
N PHE A 117 0.83 -5.61 -7.06
CA PHE A 117 -0.27 -6.00 -7.94
C PHE A 117 -1.52 -6.22 -7.10
N MET A 118 -2.60 -5.52 -7.44
CA MET A 118 -3.82 -5.50 -6.64
C MET A 118 -5.07 -5.31 -7.49
N GLU A 119 -6.22 -5.67 -6.93
CA GLU A 119 -7.54 -5.52 -7.51
C GLU A 119 -7.80 -4.08 -7.98
N LEU A 120 -8.35 -3.94 -9.19
CA LEU A 120 -8.88 -2.68 -9.67
C LEU A 120 -10.29 -2.49 -9.06
N VAL A 121 -10.40 -1.59 -8.09
CA VAL A 121 -11.69 -1.23 -7.50
C VAL A 121 -12.48 -0.35 -8.46
N GLN A 122 -13.62 -0.85 -8.89
CA GLN A 122 -14.57 -0.10 -9.71
C GLN A 122 -15.40 0.81 -8.81
N GLY A 123 -15.45 2.09 -9.14
CA GLY A 123 -16.22 3.06 -8.38
C GLY A 123 -15.96 4.50 -8.82
N GLN A 124 -16.68 5.43 -8.19
CA GLN A 124 -16.50 6.86 -8.38
C GLN A 124 -15.87 7.44 -7.12
N ASN A 125 -15.01 8.45 -7.30
CA ASN A 125 -14.49 9.18 -6.15
C ASN A 125 -15.63 9.94 -5.48
N LEU A 126 -15.78 9.77 -4.17
CA LEU A 126 -16.86 10.43 -3.41
C LEU A 126 -16.82 11.96 -3.54
N GLY A 127 -15.62 12.55 -3.63
CA GLY A 127 -15.44 13.99 -3.82
C GLY A 127 -16.01 14.51 -5.13
N ASP A 128 -16.00 13.70 -6.19
CA ASP A 128 -16.49 14.08 -7.53
C ASP A 128 -18.02 14.12 -7.58
N ILE A 129 -18.68 13.21 -6.85
CA ILE A 129 -20.15 13.08 -6.85
C ILE A 129 -20.82 13.72 -5.63
N TRP A 130 -20.06 14.20 -4.63
CA TRP A 130 -20.61 14.66 -3.36
C TRP A 130 -21.75 15.68 -3.52
N PHE A 131 -21.54 16.65 -4.41
CA PHE A 131 -22.49 17.74 -4.66
C PHE A 131 -23.65 17.33 -5.56
N THR A 132 -23.56 16.22 -6.30
CA THR A 132 -24.65 15.69 -7.13
C THR A 132 -25.60 14.78 -6.34
N LEU A 133 -25.15 14.28 -5.19
CA LEU A 133 -25.97 13.43 -4.32
C LEU A 133 -27.05 14.22 -3.59
N SER A 134 -28.23 13.60 -3.45
CA SER A 134 -29.31 14.07 -2.58
C SER A 134 -28.91 13.99 -1.11
N GLU A 135 -29.65 14.71 -0.26
CA GLU A 135 -29.45 14.67 1.18
C GLU A 135 -29.58 13.25 1.75
N GLN A 136 -30.60 12.50 1.31
CA GLN A 136 -30.83 11.12 1.75
C GLN A 136 -29.67 10.18 1.37
N GLU A 137 -29.09 10.35 0.19
CA GLU A 137 -27.92 9.58 -0.24
C GLU A 137 -26.68 9.94 0.57
N ARG A 138 -26.46 11.23 0.86
CA ARG A 138 -25.35 11.68 1.74
C ARG A 138 -25.47 11.10 3.14
N ILE A 139 -26.67 11.14 3.75
CA ILE A 139 -26.92 10.52 5.06
C ILE A 139 -26.58 9.03 5.01
N THR A 140 -27.06 8.32 3.99
CA THR A 140 -26.80 6.88 3.82
C THR A 140 -25.29 6.58 3.69
N LEU A 141 -24.55 7.40 2.96
CA LEU A 141 -23.10 7.24 2.79
C LEU A 141 -22.34 7.52 4.08
N VAL A 142 -22.68 8.59 4.80
CA VAL A 142 -22.07 8.91 6.10
C VAL A 142 -22.32 7.77 7.09
N MET A 143 -23.53 7.21 7.14
CA MET A 143 -23.83 6.06 8.00
C MET A 143 -22.96 4.83 7.65
N LYS A 144 -22.77 4.54 6.36
CA LYS A 144 -21.87 3.46 5.92
C LYS A 144 -20.41 3.73 6.30
N LEU A 145 -19.96 4.98 6.21
CA LEU A 145 -18.61 5.38 6.62
C LEU A 145 -18.42 5.17 8.13
N VAL A 146 -19.36 5.62 8.95
CA VAL A 146 -19.32 5.43 10.41
C VAL A 146 -19.30 3.94 10.78
N GLN A 147 -20.05 3.10 10.07
CA GLN A 147 -20.01 1.65 10.26
C GLN A 147 -18.63 1.06 9.96
N LEU A 148 -17.96 1.53 8.89
CA LEU A 148 -16.59 1.12 8.56
C LEU A 148 -15.59 1.61 9.61
N GLU A 149 -15.66 2.87 10.02
CA GLU A 149 -14.79 3.44 11.05
C GLU A 149 -14.95 2.70 12.37
N THR A 150 -16.18 2.40 12.79
CA THR A 150 -16.46 1.64 14.02
C THR A 150 -15.77 0.28 13.99
N ARG A 151 -15.81 -0.41 12.84
CA ARG A 151 -15.12 -1.71 12.67
C ARG A 151 -13.61 -1.56 12.71
N LEU A 152 -13.06 -0.50 12.11
CA LEU A 152 -11.62 -0.22 12.13
C LEU A 152 -11.13 0.09 13.55
N PHE A 153 -11.83 0.96 14.28
CA PHE A 153 -11.51 1.30 15.67
C PHE A 153 -11.73 0.15 16.66
N GLY A 154 -12.55 -0.83 16.29
CA GLY A 154 -12.73 -2.05 17.07
C GLY A 154 -11.53 -3.01 17.02
N LEU A 155 -10.63 -2.86 16.05
CA LEU A 155 -9.46 -3.73 15.89
C LEU A 155 -8.45 -3.50 17.03
N GLN A 156 -8.08 -4.58 17.72
CA GLN A 156 -7.13 -4.54 18.83
C GLN A 156 -5.74 -4.94 18.36
N PHE A 157 -4.73 -4.19 18.79
CA PHE A 157 -3.33 -4.46 18.49
C PHE A 157 -2.52 -4.65 19.77
N PRO A 158 -1.53 -5.57 19.79
CA PRO A 158 -0.71 -5.86 20.97
C PRO A 158 0.39 -4.82 21.22
N ALA A 159 0.65 -3.94 20.25
CA ALA A 159 1.70 -2.93 20.28
C ALA A 159 1.39 -1.80 19.29
N SER A 160 2.06 -0.67 19.46
CA SER A 160 2.09 0.42 18.48
C SER A 160 3.24 0.23 17.49
N GLY A 161 3.01 0.58 16.23
CA GLY A 161 3.93 0.41 15.12
C GLY A 161 3.17 0.17 13.83
N SER A 162 3.84 -0.39 12.84
CA SER A 162 3.22 -0.75 11.56
C SER A 162 2.94 -2.26 11.47
N LEU A 163 1.89 -2.65 10.75
CA LEU A 163 1.55 -4.05 10.49
C LEU A 163 2.45 -4.62 9.39
N TYR A 164 2.88 -5.87 9.51
CA TYR A 164 3.67 -6.61 8.53
C TYR A 164 3.21 -8.06 8.45
N TYR A 165 3.58 -8.76 7.38
CA TYR A 165 3.62 -10.22 7.46
C TYR A 165 4.73 -10.67 8.39
N TYR A 166 4.45 -11.74 9.13
CA TYR A 166 5.44 -12.29 10.07
C TYR A 166 6.76 -12.66 9.38
N ASP A 167 6.68 -13.19 8.15
CA ASP A 167 7.84 -13.65 7.39
C ASP A 167 8.61 -12.53 6.68
N ASP A 168 8.05 -11.32 6.58
CA ASP A 168 8.72 -10.16 5.98
C ASP A 168 9.73 -9.52 6.94
N LEU A 169 9.58 -9.72 8.25
CA LEU A 169 10.47 -9.14 9.25
C LEU A 169 11.54 -10.15 9.70
N PRO A 170 12.80 -9.73 9.85
CA PRO A 170 13.83 -10.58 10.40
C PRO A 170 13.50 -10.99 11.84
N ALA A 171 13.87 -12.23 12.21
CA ALA A 171 13.55 -12.82 13.52
C ALA A 171 14.07 -12.03 14.73
N HIS A 172 15.02 -11.12 14.53
CA HIS A 172 15.62 -10.28 15.56
C HIS A 172 14.77 -9.05 15.94
N ASP A 173 13.72 -8.72 15.19
CA ASP A 173 12.86 -7.55 15.44
C ASP A 173 11.77 -7.80 16.51
N TYR A 174 11.76 -8.97 17.15
CA TYR A 174 10.78 -9.40 18.17
C TYR A 174 9.33 -8.93 17.90
N PRO A 175 8.79 -9.21 16.70
CA PRO A 175 7.56 -8.57 16.28
C PRO A 175 6.36 -9.05 17.11
N ALA A 176 5.45 -8.15 17.44
CA ALA A 176 4.28 -8.48 18.27
C ALA A 176 3.21 -9.13 17.40
N ILE A 177 2.95 -10.43 17.59
CA ILE A 177 2.03 -11.20 16.75
C ILE A 177 0.60 -10.64 16.84
N VAL A 178 -0.02 -10.41 15.68
CA VAL A 178 -1.40 -9.95 15.56
C VAL A 178 -2.26 -11.10 15.04
N PRO A 179 -3.23 -11.59 15.85
CA PRO A 179 -4.13 -12.63 15.39
C PRO A 179 -5.07 -12.07 14.31
N SER A 180 -5.41 -12.91 13.34
CA SER A 180 -6.45 -12.63 12.35
C SER A 180 -7.47 -13.77 12.33
N PRO A 181 -8.69 -13.56 11.81
CA PRO A 181 -9.70 -14.61 11.70
C PRO A 181 -9.22 -15.84 10.92
N SER A 182 -8.27 -15.65 9.99
CA SER A 182 -7.76 -16.69 9.10
C SER A 182 -6.48 -17.40 9.58
N SER A 183 -5.74 -16.80 10.49
CA SER A 183 -4.45 -17.33 10.99
C SER A 183 -3.99 -16.59 12.23
N THR A 184 -3.40 -17.33 13.17
CA THR A 184 -2.83 -16.81 14.42
C THR A 184 -1.42 -16.25 14.26
N ARG A 185 -0.67 -16.65 13.22
CA ARG A 185 0.74 -16.24 13.02
C ARG A 185 0.99 -15.82 11.56
N ARG A 186 0.12 -14.96 11.04
CA ARG A 186 0.30 -14.37 9.70
C ARG A 186 0.78 -12.92 9.78
N PHE A 187 0.28 -12.17 10.75
CA PHE A 187 0.54 -10.74 10.87
C PHE A 187 1.28 -10.43 12.17
N CYS A 188 2.01 -9.32 12.16
CA CYS A 188 2.69 -8.83 13.35
C CYS A 188 2.87 -7.30 13.30
N ILE A 189 3.10 -6.69 14.46
CA ILE A 189 3.52 -5.29 14.57
C ILE A 189 5.05 -5.24 14.62
N GLY A 190 5.62 -4.43 13.74
CA GLY A 190 7.05 -4.17 13.64
C GLY A 190 7.36 -2.66 13.73
N PRO A 191 8.49 -2.22 13.16
CA PRO A 191 8.88 -0.83 13.16
C PRO A 191 7.84 0.08 12.49
N ASP A 192 7.66 1.29 13.01
CA ASP A 192 6.75 2.31 12.47
C ASP A 192 7.28 2.87 11.14
N THR A 193 6.42 2.99 10.14
CA THR A 193 6.72 3.49 8.78
C THR A 193 6.44 4.98 8.58
N SER A 194 6.08 5.70 9.63
CA SER A 194 5.70 7.12 9.59
C SER A 194 6.84 7.98 9.04
N LEU A 195 6.55 8.78 8.01
CA LEU A 195 7.53 9.60 7.30
C LEU A 195 8.39 10.46 8.25
N GLY A 196 7.82 10.95 9.35
CA GLY A 196 8.53 11.76 10.34
C GLY A 196 9.74 11.06 10.98
N LEU A 197 9.71 9.74 11.11
CA LEU A 197 10.80 8.94 11.70
C LEU A 197 11.94 8.66 10.71
N TRP A 198 11.66 8.75 9.42
CA TRP A 198 12.56 8.33 8.34
C TRP A 198 12.96 9.47 7.40
N TYR A 199 12.59 10.71 7.70
CA TYR A 199 12.91 11.84 6.83
C TYR A 199 14.30 12.45 7.12
N GLY A 200 15.10 12.60 6.06
CA GLY A 200 16.39 13.31 6.09
C GLY A 200 17.44 12.64 6.98
N LYS A 201 18.13 13.40 7.83
CA LYS A 201 19.20 12.88 8.70
C LYS A 201 18.73 11.83 9.71
N ARG A 202 17.41 11.72 9.95
CA ARG A 202 16.82 10.73 10.86
C ARG A 202 16.97 9.29 10.36
N LEU A 203 17.17 9.09 9.05
CA LEU A 203 17.51 7.78 8.48
C LEU A 203 18.74 7.17 9.15
N ASN A 204 19.75 8.00 9.43
CA ASN A 204 21.05 7.58 9.94
C ASN A 204 21.10 7.48 11.47
N LEU A 205 20.00 7.76 12.16
CA LEU A 205 19.94 7.62 13.62
C LEU A 205 19.69 6.17 13.98
N SER A 206 20.54 5.63 14.86
CA SER A 206 20.34 4.34 15.51
C SER A 206 19.36 4.49 16.66
N VAL A 207 18.08 4.65 16.33
CA VAL A 207 16.97 4.71 17.29
C VAL A 207 16.07 3.49 17.12
N GLU A 208 15.53 2.97 18.22
CA GLU A 208 14.46 1.98 18.13
C GLU A 208 13.23 2.62 17.49
N ARG A 209 12.65 1.95 16.49
CA ARG A 209 11.48 2.45 15.74
C ARG A 209 10.24 1.60 16.02
N GLY A 210 10.22 0.87 17.12
CA GLY A 210 9.18 -0.08 17.49
C GLY A 210 9.49 -1.52 17.08
N PRO A 211 8.59 -2.48 17.38
CA PRO A 211 7.25 -2.26 17.95
C PRO A 211 7.28 -1.81 19.42
N CYS A 212 6.44 -0.82 19.77
CA CYS A 212 6.33 -0.33 21.14
C CYS A 212 5.17 -1.04 21.85
N LYS A 213 5.50 -1.93 22.79
CA LYS A 213 4.49 -2.59 23.62
C LYS A 213 3.88 -1.58 24.60
N TYR A 214 2.57 -1.69 24.82
CA TYR A 214 1.93 -0.95 25.89
C TYR A 214 2.52 -1.43 27.23
N ALA A 215 2.83 -0.50 28.14
CA ALA A 215 3.19 -0.87 29.50
C ALA A 215 2.01 -1.68 30.06
N SER A 216 2.26 -2.93 30.45
CA SER A 216 1.29 -3.75 31.17
C SER A 216 0.98 -3.03 32.48
N GLY A 217 -0.21 -2.41 32.55
CA GLY A 217 -0.79 -1.85 33.76
C GLY A 217 -1.29 -2.93 34.70
#